data_AF-A0A920UDA2-F1
#
_entry.id   AF-A0A920UDA2-F1
#
_cell.length_a   1.000
_cell.length_b   1.000
_cell.length_c   1.000
_cell.angle_alpha   90.00
_cell.angle_beta   90.00
_cell.angle_gamma   90.00
#
_symmetry.space_group_name_H-M   'P 1'
#
loop_
_entity.id
_entity.type
_entity.pdbx_description
1 polymer ?
#
loop_
_entity_poly.entity_id
_entity_poly.type
_entity_poly.pdbx_seq_one_letter_code
_entity_poly.pdbx_strand_id
1 'polypeptide(L)' 'MTAKALLDKYPNPDRKRIREAISGNICRCTGYAKIIEAVEQAVKSNKKLPQHT' A
#
# COMPACT_ATOMS: atom_id res chain seq x y z
N MET A 1 2.21 7.45 -5.93
CA MET A 1 3.59 6.92 -5.85
C MET A 1 3.90 6.26 -4.50
N THR A 2 3.47 6.83 -3.36
CA THR A 2 3.79 6.33 -2.01
C THR A 2 3.56 4.84 -1.77
N ALA A 3 2.41 4.28 -2.13
CA ALA A 3 2.13 2.85 -1.91
C ALA A 3 3.05 1.93 -2.73
N LYS A 4 3.33 2.28 -3.99
CA LYS A 4 4.27 1.52 -4.84
C LYS A 4 5.68 1.56 -4.26
N ALA A 5 6.16 2.74 -3.90
CA ALA A 5 7.48 2.90 -3.28
C ALA A 5 7.60 2.14 -1.95
N LEU A 6 6.53 2.11 -1.15
CA LEU A 6 6.48 1.28 0.05
C LEU A 6 6.63 -0.20 -0.29
N LEU A 7 5.89 -0.71 -1.28
CA LEU A 7 5.92 -2.13 -1.66
C LEU A 7 7.24 -2.55 -2.33
N ASP A 8 7.90 -1.64 -3.03
CA ASP A 8 9.23 -1.89 -3.61
C ASP A 8 10.29 -2.06 -2.51
N LYS A 9 10.20 -1.25 -1.45
CA LYS A 9 11.14 -1.31 -0.32
C LYS A 9 10.78 -2.40 0.70
N TYR A 10 9.48 -2.63 0.91
CA TYR A 10 8.93 -3.58 1.86
C TYR A 10 7.84 -4.40 1.18
N PRO A 11 8.17 -5.55 0.55
CA PRO A 11 7.21 -6.35 -0.22
C PRO A 11 6.05 -6.93 0.58
N ASN A 12 6.21 -7.04 1.90
CA ASN A 12 5.18 -7.52 2.83
C ASN A 12 5.12 -6.63 4.07
N PRO A 13 4.70 -5.36 3.95
CA PRO A 13 4.61 -4.44 5.06
C PRO A 13 3.40 -4.80 5.94
N ASP A 14 3.54 -4.54 7.25
CA ASP A 14 2.40 -4.65 8.16
C ASP A 14 1.48 -3.43 8.04
N ARG A 15 0.28 -3.55 8.62
CA ARG A 15 -0.73 -2.49 8.58
C ARG A 15 -0.24 -1.18 9.17
N LYS A 16 0.60 -1.23 10.21
CA LYS A 16 1.17 -0.05 10.85
C LYS A 16 2.06 0.72 9.87
N ARG A 17 2.97 0.03 9.19
CA ARG A 17 3.87 0.63 8.20
C ARG A 17 3.11 1.18 7.00
N ILE A 18 2.05 0.52 6.56
CA ILE A 18 1.16 1.04 5.51
C ILE A 18 0.56 2.39 5.94
N ARG A 19 0.03 2.46 7.17
CA ARG A 19 -0.57 3.68 7.72
C ARG A 19 0.45 4.82 7.82
N GLU A 20 1.64 4.54 8.34
CA GLU A 20 2.72 5.52 8.45
C GLU A 20 3.13 6.05 7.08
N ALA A 21 3.32 5.16 6.10
CA ALA A 21 3.71 5.55 4.75
C ALA A 21 2.69 6.47 4.09
N ILE A 22 1.39 6.20 4.25
CA ILE A 22 0.33 7.02 3.64
C ILE A 22 -0.04 8.26 4.46
N SER A 23 0.47 8.42 5.69
CA SER A 23 0.06 9.50 6.61
C SER A 23 0.29 10.91 6.05
N GLY A 24 1.29 11.10 5.18
CA GLY A 24 1.56 12.35 4.49
C GLY A 24 0.71 12.59 3.22
N ASN A 25 -0.18 11.66 2.85
CA ASN A 25 -0.99 11.75 1.63
C ASN A 25 -2.43 12.07 2.01
N ILE A 26 -2.80 13.35 2.03
CA ILE A 26 -4.11 13.79 2.53
C ILE A 26 -5.26 13.14 1.74
N CYS A 27 -6.14 12.45 2.44
CA CYS A 27 -7.39 11.91 1.90
C CYS A 27 -8.60 12.55 2.61
N ARG A 28 -9.55 13.08 1.84
CA ARG A 28 -10.75 13.77 2.38
C ARG A 28 -12.03 12.92 2.36
N CYS A 29 -12.07 11.85 1.57
CA CYS A 29 -13.34 11.19 1.25
C CYS A 29 -13.73 10.07 2.23
N THR A 30 -12.77 9.27 2.73
CA THR A 30 -13.07 7.95 3.33
C THR A 30 -12.25 7.57 4.58
N GLY A 31 -11.42 8.47 5.10
CA GLY A 31 -10.69 8.21 6.35
C GLY A 31 -9.63 7.10 6.28
N TYR A 32 -8.97 6.93 5.13
CA TYR A 32 -7.82 6.03 4.89
C TYR A 32 -8.09 4.52 4.93
N ALA A 33 -9.17 4.03 5.55
CA ALA A 33 -9.41 2.59 5.72
C ALA A 33 -9.36 1.81 4.40
N LYS A 34 -10.04 2.32 3.36
CA LYS A 34 -10.05 1.68 2.02
C LYS A 34 -8.71 1.73 1.31
N ILE A 35 -7.89 2.74 1.56
CA ILE A 35 -6.52 2.81 1.02
C ILE A 35 -5.66 1.71 1.66
N ILE A 36 -5.76 1.55 2.98
CA ILE A 36 -5.02 0.51 3.71
C ILE A 36 -5.42 -0.88 3.22
N GLU A 37 -6.73 -1.16 3.11
CA GLU A 37 -7.26 -2.43 2.58
C GLU A 37 -6.76 -2.71 1.16
N ALA A 38 -6.74 -1.71 0.27
CA ALA A 38 -6.25 -1.87 -1.09
C ALA A 38 -4.76 -2.21 -1.16
N VAL A 39 -3.95 -1.60 -0.29
CA VAL A 39 -2.50 -1.93 -0.20
C VAL A 39 -2.30 -3.35 0.32
N GLU A 40 -3.04 -3.78 1.34
CA GLU A 40 -2.98 -5.17 1.84
C GLU A 40 -3.41 -6.18 0.77
N GLN A 41 -4.40 -5.85 -0.05
CA GLN A 41 -4.77 -6.68 -1.21
C GLN A 41 -3.66 -6.71 -2.26
N ALA A 42 -3.05 -5.57 -2.56
CA ALA A 42 -1.91 -5.50 -3.49
C ALA A 42 -0.75 -6.38 -3.02
N VAL A 43 -0.42 -6.40 -1.71
CA VAL A 43 0.60 -7.31 -1.13
C VAL A 43 0.27 -8.78 -1.42
N LYS A 44 -1.01 -9.17 -1.26
CA LYS A 44 -1.46 -10.55 -1.54
C LYS A 44 -1.38 -10.87 -3.04
N SER A 45 -1.72 -9.92 -3.89
CA SER A 45 -1.73 -10.08 -5.35
C SER A 45 -0.34 -9.99 -5.99
N ASN A 46 0.61 -9.26 -5.39
CA ASN A 46 1.98 -9.12 -5.88
C ASN A 46 2.76 -10.45 -5.84
N LYS A 47 2.26 -11.44 -5.08
CA LYS A 47 2.75 -12.83 -5.14
C LYS A 47 2.36 -13.55 -6.44
N LYS A 48 1.46 -12.98 -7.26
CA LYS A 48 0.82 -13.64 -8.41
C LYS A 48 1.02 -12.94 -9.76
N LEU A 49 1.61 -11.74 -9.81
CA LEU A 49 1.75 -10.97 -11.05
C LEU A 49 3.22 -10.84 -11.47
N PRO A 50 3.58 -11.13 -12.74
CA PRO A 50 4.85 -10.68 -13.30
C PRO A 50 4.83 -9.15 -13.32
N GLN A 51 5.88 -8.52 -12.77
CA GLN A 51 6.00 -7.07 -12.81
C GLN A 51 6.16 -6.66 -14.27
N HIS A 52 5.15 -5.99 -14.83
CA HIS A 52 5.26 -5.42 -16.16
C HIS A 52 6.35 -4.33 -16.14
N THR A 53 7.36 -4.57 -16.98
CA THR A 53 8.40 -3.64 -17.45
C THR A 53 7.85 -2.27 -17.83
#